data_AF-A0A2A5YCR1-F1
#
_entry.id   AF-A0A2A5YCR1-F1
#
_cell.length_a   1.000
_cell.length_b   1.000
_cell.length_c   1.000
_cell.angle_alpha   90.00
_cell.angle_beta   90.00
_cell.angle_gamma   90.00
#
_symmetry.space_group_name_H-M   'P 1'
#
loop_
_entity.id
_entity.type
_entity.pdbx_description
1 polymer ?
#
loop_
_entity_poly.entity_id
_entity_poly.type
_entity_poly.pdbx_seq_one_letter_code
_entity_poly.pdbx_strand_id
1 'polypeptide(L)' 'MKFSNKSKIIVYLITVFFASYIGYVLGNAFCVSDCLTDILLNILISNTVALGGVFVLVNLSEKSITEWNQMSNEEE' A
#
# COMPACT_ATOMS: atom_id res chain seq x y z
N MET A 1 14.00 -10.85 11.19
CA MET A 1 12.77 -11.55 10.81
C MET A 1 12.25 -10.96 9.50
N LYS A 2 11.81 -11.77 8.55
CA LYS A 2 11.18 -11.30 7.31
C LYS A 2 9.72 -11.69 7.32
N PHE A 3 8.84 -10.81 6.86
CA PHE A 3 7.44 -11.13 6.63
C PHE A 3 7.34 -12.23 5.57
N SER A 4 6.45 -13.19 5.80
CA SER A 4 6.18 -14.24 4.83
C SER A 4 5.66 -13.63 3.53
N ASN A 5 6.15 -14.13 2.40
CA ASN A 5 5.70 -13.68 1.07
C ASN A 5 4.17 -13.77 0.93
N LYS A 6 3.53 -14.74 1.60
CA LYS A 6 2.07 -14.89 1.61
C LYS A 6 1.37 -13.69 2.27
N SER A 7 1.87 -13.20 3.41
CA SER A 7 1.24 -12.05 4.07
C SER A 7 1.48 -10.76 3.30
N LYS A 8 2.68 -10.58 2.71
CA LYS A 8 2.97 -9.42 1.85
C LYS A 8 1.98 -9.34 0.69
N ILE A 9 1.72 -10.47 0.01
CA ILE A 9 0.74 -10.53 -1.09
C ILE A 9 -0.66 -10.15 -0.61
N ILE A 10 -1.11 -10.64 0.55
CA ILE A 10 -2.42 -10.30 1.10
C ILE A 10 -2.53 -8.80 1.35
N VAL A 11 -1.51 -8.19 1.96
CA VAL A 11 -1.48 -6.74 2.21
C VAL A 11 -1.57 -5.98 0.89
N TYR A 12 -0.75 -6.33 -0.11
CA TYR A 12 -0.81 -5.66 -1.41
C TYR A 12 -2.16 -5.82 -2.11
N LEU A 13 -2.77 -7.01 -2.07
CA LEU A 13 -4.08 -7.24 -2.68
C LEU A 13 -5.17 -6.37 -2.04
N ILE A 14 -5.18 -6.30 -0.71
CA ILE A 14 -6.11 -5.45 0.04
C ILE A 14 -5.87 -3.97 -0.31
N THR A 15 -4.61 -3.55 -0.34
CA THR A 15 -4.24 -2.18 -0.72
C THR A 15 -4.73 -1.81 -2.11
N VAL A 16 -4.51 -2.66 -3.11
CA VAL A 16 -4.97 -2.41 -4.49
C VAL A 16 -6.48 -2.33 -4.55
N PHE A 17 -7.19 -3.20 -3.84
CA PHE A 17 -8.66 -3.18 -3.80
C PHE A 17 -9.19 -1.84 -3.24
N PHE A 18 -8.69 -1.41 -2.08
CA PHE A 18 -9.11 -0.15 -1.48
C PHE A 18 -8.65 1.08 -2.27
N ALA A 19 -7.40 1.10 -2.75
CA ALA A 19 -6.86 2.21 -3.52
C ALA A 19 -7.60 2.40 -4.85
N SER A 20 -8.01 1.31 -5.51
CA SER A 20 -8.83 1.35 -6.71
C SER A 20 -10.22 1.92 -6.42
N TYR A 21 -10.84 1.54 -5.30
CA TYR A 21 -12.12 2.10 -4.88
C TYR A 21 -12.02 3.61 -4.61
N ILE A 22 -10.98 4.04 -3.88
CA ILE A 22 -10.74 5.46 -3.62
C ILE A 22 -10.54 6.22 -4.94
N GLY A 23 -9.69 5.70 -5.83
CA GLY A 23 -9.44 6.34 -7.13
C GLY A 23 -10.68 6.43 -8.01
N TYR A 24 -11.56 5.43 -7.96
CA TYR A 24 -12.85 5.45 -8.67
C TYR A 24 -13.78 6.53 -8.12
N VAL A 25 -13.95 6.61 -6.80
CA VAL A 25 -14.80 7.64 -6.15
C VAL A 25 -14.24 9.03 -6.43
N LEU A 26 -12.92 9.19 -6.35
CA LEU A 26 -12.24 10.46 -6.56
C LEU A 26 -12.35 10.92 -8.03
N GLY A 27 -12.13 10.01 -8.98
CA GLY A 27 -12.31 10.30 -10.41
C GLY A 27 -13.75 10.64 -10.77
N ASN A 28 -14.73 9.98 -10.14
CA ASN A 28 -16.15 10.31 -10.34
C ASN A 28 -16.53 11.66 -9.72
N ALA A 29 -15.86 12.09 -8.65
CA ALA A 29 -16.09 13.39 -8.02
C ALA A 29 -15.46 14.56 -8.79
N PHE A 30 -14.30 14.35 -9.43
CA PHE A 30 -13.59 15.38 -10.18
C PHE A 30 -13.94 15.45 -11.67
N CYS A 31 -14.69 14.47 -12.21
CA CYS A 31 -15.06 14.51 -13.62
C CYS A 31 -15.96 15.72 -13.92
N VAL A 32 -15.48 16.58 -14.83
CA VAL A 32 -16.28 17.66 -15.45
C VAL A 32 -16.51 17.38 -16.94
N SER A 33 -15.59 16.69 -17.62
CA SER A 33 -15.66 16.29 -19.03
C SER A 33 -14.76 15.05 -19.23
N ASP A 34 -15.15 14.11 -20.09
CA ASP A 34 -14.39 12.86 -20.34
C ASP A 34 -14.11 12.00 -19.08
N CYS A 35 -15.17 11.64 -18.35
CA CYS A 35 -15.09 10.89 -17.09
C CYS A 35 -14.31 9.58 -17.17
N LEU A 36 -14.29 8.92 -18.32
CA LEU A 36 -13.58 7.64 -18.45
C LEU A 36 -12.07 7.83 -18.23
N THR A 37 -11.50 8.90 -18.79
CA THR A 37 -10.08 9.21 -18.69
C THR A 37 -9.72 9.65 -17.28
N ASP A 38 -10.50 10.55 -16.69
CA ASP A 38 -10.28 11.03 -15.32
C ASP A 38 -10.37 9.91 -14.28
N ILE A 39 -11.34 9.01 -14.43
CA ILE A 39 -11.49 7.84 -13.55
C ILE A 39 -10.28 6.91 -13.69
N LEU A 40 -9.88 6.55 -14.92
CA LEU A 40 -8.70 5.70 -15.15
C LEU A 40 -7.43 6.30 -14.55
N LEU A 41 -7.21 7.60 -14.75
CA LEU A 41 -6.01 8.30 -14.33
C LEU A 41 -5.95 8.42 -12.79
N ASN A 42 -7.08 8.73 -12.14
CA ASN A 42 -7.17 8.75 -10.68
C ASN A 42 -7.00 7.37 -10.05
N ILE A 43 -7.56 6.31 -10.67
CA ILE A 43 -7.34 4.93 -10.22
C ILE A 43 -5.85 4.56 -10.31
N LEU A 44 -5.18 4.89 -11.42
CA LEU A 44 -3.75 4.59 -11.60
C LEU A 44 -2.87 5.34 -10.59
N ILE A 45 -3.10 6.64 -10.42
CA ILE A 45 -2.33 7.45 -9.45
C ILE A 45 -2.56 6.93 -8.03
N SER A 46 -3.81 6.73 -7.63
CA SER A 46 -4.17 6.24 -6.29
C SER A 46 -3.49 4.90 -5.98
N ASN A 47 -3.54 3.94 -6.91
CA ASN A 47 -2.87 2.65 -6.75
C ASN A 47 -1.35 2.80 -6.67
N THR A 48 -0.73 3.66 -7.50
CA THR A 48 0.72 3.86 -7.50
C THR A 48 1.19 4.44 -6.16
N VAL A 49 0.50 5.47 -5.66
CA VAL A 49 0.83 6.11 -4.37
C VAL A 49 0.62 5.12 -3.21
N ALA A 50 -0.51 4.40 -3.21
CA ALA A 50 -0.82 3.44 -2.16
C ALA A 50 0.17 2.26 -2.11
N LEU A 51 0.50 1.69 -3.27
CA LEU A 51 1.50 0.62 -3.36
C LEU A 51 2.90 1.10 -2.94
N GLY A 52 3.29 2.30 -3.36
CA GLY A 52 4.55 2.91 -2.94
C GLY A 52 4.62 3.10 -1.42
N GLY A 53 3.56 3.63 -0.81
CA GLY A 53 3.48 3.80 0.64
C GLY A 53 3.55 2.47 1.40
N VAL A 54 2.78 1.48 0.96
CA VAL A 54 2.76 0.15 1.59
C VAL A 54 4.09 -0.58 1.45
N PHE A 55 4.77 -0.45 0.30
CA PHE A 55 6.11 -1.00 0.12
C PHE A 55 7.10 -0.47 1.17
N VAL A 56 7.09 0.86 1.39
CA VAL A 56 7.94 1.48 2.41
C VAL A 56 7.56 1.00 3.81
N LEU A 57 6.26 0.96 4.13
CA LEU A 57 5.77 0.53 5.45
C LEU A 57 6.14 -0.93 5.76
N VAL A 58 6.04 -1.83 4.78
CA VAL A 58 6.42 -3.24 4.96
C VAL A 58 7.92 -3.33 5.26
N ASN A 59 8.76 -2.62 4.53
CA ASN A 59 10.21 -2.64 4.76
C ASN A 59 10.60 -2.05 6.13
N LEU A 60 9.96 -0.95 6.54
CA LEU A 60 10.17 -0.36 7.86
C LEU A 60 9.69 -1.31 8.98
N SER A 61 8.58 -2.00 8.76
CA SER A 61 8.06 -2.98 9.72
C SER A 61 8.99 -4.19 9.85
N GLU A 62 9.59 -4.68 8.77
CA GLU A 62 10.59 -5.75 8.85
C GLU A 62 11.83 -5.31 9.62
N LYS A 63 12.28 -4.06 9.38
CA LYS A 63 13.43 -3.48 10.07
C LYS A 63 13.16 -3.28 11.56
N SER A 64 11.99 -2.77 11.94
CA SER A 64 11.66 -2.60 13.35
C SER A 64 11.63 -3.95 14.07
N ILE A 65 10.96 -4.96 13.52
CA ILE A 65 10.90 -6.30 14.15
C ILE A 65 12.31 -6.91 14.30
N THR A 66 13.22 -6.70 13.34
CA THR A 66 14.61 -7.15 13.50
C THR A 66 15.32 -6.48 14.67
N GLU A 67 15.20 -5.15 14.81
CA GLU A 67 15.88 -4.40 15.86
C GLU A 67 15.37 -4.78 17.24
N TRP A 68 14.05 -4.90 17.41
CA TRP A 68 13.44 -5.34 18.66
C TRP A 68 13.90 -6.74 19.07
N ASN A 69 14.04 -7.67 18.12
CA ASN A 69 14.46 -9.04 18.39
C ASN A 69 15.98 -9.18 18.61
N GLN A 70 16.77 -8.17 18.24
CA GLN A 70 18.18 -8.11 18.60
C GLN A 70 18.35 -7.58 20.02
N MET A 71 17.67 -6.48 20.34
CA MET A 71 17.66 -5.90 21.69
C MET A 71 17.19 -6.92 22.75
N SER A 72 16.14 -7.69 22.47
CA SER A 72 15.67 -8.72 23.40
C SER A 72 16.68 -9.84 23.66
N ASN A 73 17.51 -10.18 22.66
CA ASN A 73 18.54 -11.21 22.80
C ASN A 73 19.81 -10.70 23.48
N GLU A 74 20.01 -9.38 23.54
CA GLU A 74 21.12 -8.74 24.26
C GLU A 74 20.78 -8.54 25.75
N GLU A 75 19.49 -8.57 26.11
CA GLU A 75 18.99 -8.45 27.48
C GLU A 75 18.84 -9.78 28.23
N GLU A 76 18.94 -10.93 27.55
CA GLU A 76 19.03 -12.29 28.12
C GLU A 76 20.47 -12.76 28.35
#